data_AF-A0AAE0JLJ6-F1
#
_entry.id   AF-A0AAE0JLJ6-F1
#
_cell.length_a   1.000
_cell.length_b   1.000
_cell.length_c   1.000
_cell.angle_alpha   90.00
_cell.angle_beta   90.00
_cell.angle_gamma   90.00
#
_symmetry.space_group_name_H-M   'P 1'
#
loop_
_entity.id
_entity.type
_entity.pdbx_description
1 polymer ?
#
loop_
_entity_poly.entity_id
_entity_poly.type
_entity_poly.pdbx_seq_one_letter_code
_entity_poly.pdbx_strand_id
1 'polypeptide(L)'
;MVINPDSAFNGGYFRAEMVFSDEYPYQPPKFRFLIPITHPNVYPDGQLCISILHTPGEDLMSGEQASERWSPLQGAESVLRSVLLLLDDPEINSPANVDAGVLYRDRREDYNKKARETVEKSKKDIPPGFEMPVSFEEKPPPKAENDDDFWAESDEEFDFGGSDTGDDDQMEDFEDGEEGSEDDDDDSNSKQ
;
A
#
# COMPACT_ATOMS: atom_id res chain seq x y z
N MET A 1 -13.40 0.21 1.67
CA MET A 1 -13.86 1.35 2.51
C MET A 1 -12.97 2.54 2.24
N VAL A 2 -13.50 3.76 2.32
CA VAL A 2 -12.73 5.00 2.07
C VAL A 2 -12.75 5.82 3.35
N ILE A 3 -11.57 6.16 3.87
CA ILE A 3 -11.40 6.84 5.17
C ILE A 3 -10.63 8.16 5.07
N ASN A 4 -10.42 8.66 3.85
CA ASN A 4 -9.78 9.96 3.62
C ASN A 4 -10.79 11.11 3.79
N PRO A 5 -10.64 12.02 4.78
CA PRO A 5 -11.56 13.13 5.01
C PRO A 5 -11.68 14.12 3.86
N ASP A 6 -10.61 14.27 3.07
CA ASP A 6 -10.56 15.20 1.93
C ASP A 6 -11.25 14.63 0.68
N SER A 7 -11.50 13.32 0.68
CA SER A 7 -12.16 12.61 -0.42
C SER A 7 -13.66 12.88 -0.45
N ALA A 8 -14.22 13.10 -1.64
CA ALA A 8 -15.67 13.15 -1.82
C ALA A 8 -16.36 11.81 -1.48
N PHE A 9 -15.60 10.71 -1.44
CA PHE A 9 -16.07 9.37 -1.12
C PHE A 9 -15.83 8.95 0.34
N ASN A 10 -15.39 9.88 1.21
CA ASN A 10 -15.13 9.59 2.62
C ASN A 10 -16.31 8.90 3.34
N GLY A 11 -16.02 7.88 4.14
CA GLY A 11 -17.00 7.09 4.88
C GLY A 11 -17.78 6.09 4.02
N GLY A 12 -17.40 5.89 2.76
CA GLY A 12 -18.03 4.93 1.85
C GLY A 12 -17.63 3.49 2.09
N TYR A 13 -18.61 2.58 2.00
CA TYR A 13 -18.44 1.12 2.01
C TYR A 13 -18.80 0.55 0.63
N PHE A 14 -17.86 0.62 -0.31
CA PHE A 14 -18.08 0.13 -1.67
C PHE A 14 -17.79 -1.36 -1.76
N ARG A 15 -18.83 -2.15 -2.04
CA ARG A 15 -18.64 -3.55 -2.43
C ARG A 15 -18.11 -3.63 -3.86
N ALA A 16 -17.09 -4.45 -4.05
CA ALA A 16 -16.48 -4.69 -5.34
C ALA A 16 -16.15 -6.18 -5.49
N GLU A 17 -15.98 -6.60 -6.73
CA GLU A 17 -15.58 -7.93 -7.14
C GLU A 17 -14.25 -7.82 -7.87
N MET A 18 -13.29 -8.67 -7.47
CA MET A 18 -12.00 -8.82 -8.14
C MET A 18 -11.88 -10.27 -8.62
N VAL A 19 -11.82 -10.47 -9.94
CA VAL A 19 -11.78 -11.79 -10.57
C VAL A 19 -10.40 -12.02 -11.15
N PHE A 20 -9.76 -13.11 -10.70
CA PHE A 20 -8.47 -13.56 -11.21
C PHE A 20 -8.70 -14.65 -12.26
N SER A 21 -8.00 -14.57 -13.40
CA SER A 21 -8.02 -15.62 -14.41
C SER A 21 -6.97 -16.70 -14.11
N ASP A 22 -7.03 -17.81 -14.84
CA ASP A 22 -6.01 -18.88 -14.79
C ASP A 22 -4.63 -18.41 -15.26
N GLU A 23 -4.55 -17.24 -15.90
CA GLU A 23 -3.30 -16.64 -16.38
C GLU A 23 -2.66 -15.68 -15.35
N TYR A 24 -3.26 -15.50 -14.17
CA TYR A 24 -2.65 -14.72 -13.08
C TYR A 24 -1.35 -15.40 -12.58
N PRO A 25 -0.26 -14.65 -12.33
CA PRO A 25 -0.13 -13.20 -12.34
C PRO A 25 0.36 -12.60 -13.67
N TYR A 26 0.39 -13.34 -14.77
CA TYR A 26 0.81 -12.82 -16.07
C TYR A 26 -0.21 -11.88 -16.71
N GLN A 27 -1.49 -12.04 -16.38
CA GLN A 27 -2.56 -11.08 -16.71
C GLN A 27 -3.14 -10.43 -15.44
N PRO A 28 -3.61 -9.17 -15.54
CA PRO A 28 -4.23 -8.49 -14.42
C PRO A 28 -5.59 -9.13 -14.05
N PRO A 29 -6.01 -8.99 -12.78
CA PRO A 29 -7.39 -9.31 -12.41
C PRO A 29 -8.37 -8.30 -13.04
N LYS A 30 -9.64 -8.69 -13.15
CA LYS A 30 -10.73 -7.76 -13.46
C LYS A 30 -11.28 -7.18 -12.17
N PHE A 31 -11.48 -5.87 -12.10
CA PHE A 31 -12.09 -5.21 -10.94
C PHE A 31 -13.39 -4.51 -11.33
N ARG A 32 -14.44 -4.73 -10.55
CA ARG A 32 -15.76 -4.13 -10.78
C ARG A 32 -16.43 -3.74 -9.48
N PHE A 33 -16.94 -2.51 -9.39
CA PHE A 33 -17.84 -2.10 -8.32
C PHE A 33 -19.21 -2.74 -8.50
N LEU A 34 -19.75 -3.34 -7.44
CA LEU A 34 -21.07 -3.96 -7.46
C LEU A 34 -22.20 -2.94 -7.36
N ILE A 35 -21.91 -1.80 -6.75
CA ILE A 35 -22.83 -0.67 -6.67
C ILE A 35 -22.48 0.37 -7.73
N PRO A 36 -23.48 1.01 -8.39
CA PRO A 36 -23.22 2.07 -9.34
C PRO A 36 -22.51 3.25 -8.67
N ILE A 37 -21.35 3.62 -9.18
CA ILE A 37 -20.53 4.74 -8.71
C ILE A 37 -20.37 5.75 -9.85
N THR A 38 -20.64 7.03 -9.56
CA THR A 38 -20.39 8.11 -10.52
C THR A 38 -18.95 8.57 -10.38
N HIS A 39 -18.07 8.04 -11.23
CA HIS A 39 -16.63 8.31 -11.19
C HIS A 39 -16.06 8.40 -12.62
N PRO A 40 -15.14 9.35 -12.93
CA PRO A 40 -14.58 9.52 -14.27
C PRO A 40 -13.97 8.24 -14.86
N ASN A 41 -13.32 7.42 -14.03
CA ASN A 41 -12.64 6.19 -14.46
C ASN A 41 -13.44 4.89 -14.21
N VAL A 42 -14.73 4.98 -13.88
CA VAL A 42 -15.60 3.81 -13.71
C VAL A 42 -16.66 3.79 -14.79
N TYR A 43 -16.72 2.69 -15.54
CA TYR A 43 -17.74 2.46 -16.56
C TYR A 43 -19.13 2.33 -15.93
N PRO A 44 -20.21 2.56 -16.71
CA PRO A 44 -21.59 2.43 -16.20
C PRO A 44 -21.95 1.04 -15.66
N ASP A 45 -21.25 0.00 -16.10
CA ASP A 45 -21.40 -1.39 -15.62
C ASP A 45 -20.59 -1.68 -14.34
N GLY A 46 -19.86 -0.68 -13.84
CA GLY A 46 -19.04 -0.74 -12.64
C GLY A 46 -17.58 -1.15 -12.89
N GLN A 47 -17.19 -1.49 -14.12
CA GLN A 47 -15.81 -1.86 -14.41
C GLN A 47 -14.88 -0.65 -14.22
N LEU A 48 -13.72 -0.90 -13.61
CA LEU A 48 -12.71 0.13 -13.37
C LEU A 48 -11.70 0.18 -14.51
N CYS A 49 -11.39 1.39 -14.97
CA CYS A 49 -10.36 1.65 -15.98
C CYS A 49 -9.17 2.34 -15.32
N ILE A 50 -8.08 1.61 -15.07
CA ILE A 50 -6.82 2.14 -14.55
C ILE A 50 -5.65 1.40 -15.20
N SER A 51 -4.53 2.10 -15.39
CA SER A 51 -3.34 1.59 -16.08
C SER A 51 -2.82 0.26 -15.51
N ILE A 52 -2.81 0.11 -14.18
CA ILE A 52 -2.39 -1.14 -13.50
C ILE A 52 -3.24 -2.36 -13.89
N LEU A 53 -4.46 -2.17 -14.41
CA LEU A 53 -5.33 -3.25 -14.90
C LEU A 53 -5.26 -3.44 -16.42
N HIS A 54 -4.46 -2.64 -17.13
CA HIS A 54 -4.21 -2.83 -18.55
C HIS A 54 -3.20 -3.97 -18.77
N THR A 55 -3.36 -4.69 -19.89
CA THR A 55 -2.51 -5.82 -20.26
C THR A 55 -1.03 -5.40 -20.30
N PRO A 56 -0.09 -6.27 -19.88
CA PRO A 56 1.34 -5.95 -19.90
C PRO A 56 1.86 -5.61 -21.30
N GLY A 57 2.86 -4.74 -21.38
CA GLY A 57 3.60 -4.42 -22.61
C GLY A 57 3.63 -2.94 -22.94
N GLU A 58 4.31 -2.60 -24.04
CA GLU A 58 4.32 -1.25 -24.59
C GLU A 58 3.12 -1.07 -25.53
N ASP A 59 2.30 -0.06 -25.24
CA ASP A 59 1.28 0.42 -26.18
C ASP A 59 1.63 1.85 -26.60
N LEU A 60 2.20 1.97 -27.80
CA LEU A 60 2.64 3.24 -28.38
C LEU A 60 1.49 4.24 -28.61
N MET A 61 0.23 3.78 -28.64
CA MET A 61 -0.93 4.62 -28.90
C MET A 61 -1.59 5.16 -27.63
N SER A 62 -1.37 4.50 -26.49
CA SER A 62 -1.98 4.84 -25.20
C SER A 62 -1.37 6.08 -24.51
N GLY A 63 -0.08 6.34 -24.73
CA GLY A 63 0.71 7.29 -23.95
C GLY A 63 1.12 6.81 -22.54
N GLU A 64 0.75 5.61 -22.10
CA GLU A 64 1.14 5.05 -20.79
C GLU A 64 2.46 4.30 -20.87
N GLN A 65 3.29 4.42 -19.84
CA GLN A 65 4.54 3.69 -19.73
C GLN A 65 4.28 2.22 -19.38
N ALA A 66 5.16 1.31 -19.83
CA ALA A 66 5.07 -0.11 -19.47
C ALA A 66 5.15 -0.35 -17.96
N SER A 67 5.81 0.56 -17.21
CA SER A 67 5.91 0.52 -15.74
C SER A 67 4.61 0.89 -15.02
N GLU A 68 3.71 1.62 -15.68
CA GLU A 68 2.39 2.01 -15.13
C GLU A 68 1.35 0.92 -15.36
N ARG A 69 1.64 -0.03 -16.26
CA ARG A 69 0.77 -1.16 -16.59
C ARG A 69 0.93 -2.34 -15.64
N TRP A 70 0.09 -3.36 -15.84
CA TRP A 70 0.20 -4.60 -15.11
C TRP A 70 1.58 -5.24 -15.27
N SER A 71 2.16 -5.63 -14.15
CA SER A 71 3.35 -6.46 -14.06
C SER A 71 3.10 -7.63 -13.12
N PRO A 72 3.65 -8.83 -13.38
CA PRO A 72 3.50 -9.98 -12.48
C PRO A 72 4.05 -9.78 -11.06
N LEU A 73 4.79 -8.68 -10.82
CA LEU A 73 5.26 -8.26 -9.50
C LEU A 73 4.17 -7.57 -8.66
N GLN A 74 3.07 -7.15 -9.30
CA GLN A 74 1.94 -6.52 -8.64
C GLN A 74 0.97 -7.59 -8.10
N GLY A 75 0.21 -7.22 -7.07
CA GLY A 75 -0.79 -8.06 -6.44
C GLY A 75 -2.08 -7.31 -6.12
N ALA A 76 -3.02 -8.02 -5.49
CA ALA A 76 -4.31 -7.45 -5.09
C ALA A 76 -4.17 -6.18 -4.24
N GLU A 77 -3.19 -6.15 -3.33
CA GLU A 77 -2.93 -4.98 -2.49
C GLU A 77 -2.56 -3.74 -3.31
N SER A 78 -1.64 -3.85 -4.27
CA SER A 78 -1.27 -2.73 -5.13
C SER A 78 -2.45 -2.23 -5.94
N VAL A 79 -3.30 -3.13 -6.45
CA VAL A 79 -4.53 -2.75 -7.17
C VAL A 79 -5.46 -1.96 -6.25
N LEU A 80 -5.73 -2.47 -5.04
CA LEU A 80 -6.62 -1.79 -4.08
C LEU A 80 -6.09 -0.42 -3.66
N ARG A 81 -4.77 -0.29 -3.45
CA ARG A 81 -4.13 1.02 -3.19
C ARG A 81 -4.35 1.98 -4.36
N SER A 82 -4.13 1.52 -5.60
CA SER A 82 -4.38 2.34 -6.80
C SER A 82 -5.85 2.73 -6.94
N VAL A 83 -6.81 1.85 -6.59
CA VAL A 83 -8.24 2.20 -6.58
C VAL A 83 -8.53 3.32 -5.59
N LEU A 84 -7.97 3.26 -4.38
CA LEU A 84 -8.17 4.31 -3.37
C LEU A 84 -7.59 5.65 -3.83
N LEU A 85 -6.37 5.65 -4.39
CA LEU A 85 -5.74 6.85 -4.94
C LEU A 85 -6.58 7.46 -6.06
N LEU A 86 -7.12 6.62 -6.95
CA LEU A 86 -7.95 7.08 -8.06
C LEU A 86 -9.29 7.67 -7.59
N LEU A 87 -9.89 7.12 -6.53
CA LEU A 87 -11.12 7.69 -5.95
C LEU A 87 -10.89 9.11 -5.39
N ASP A 88 -9.67 9.39 -4.93
CA ASP A 88 -9.28 10.69 -4.39
C ASP A 88 -8.89 11.67 -5.50
N ASP A 89 -8.13 11.21 -6.50
CA ASP A 89 -7.73 11.99 -7.67
C ASP A 89 -8.05 11.26 -8.99
N PRO A 90 -9.23 11.52 -9.58
CA PRO A 90 -9.65 10.90 -10.83
C PRO A 90 -8.86 11.38 -12.05
N GLU A 91 -8.56 10.45 -12.97
CA GLU A 91 -7.96 10.77 -14.26
C GLU A 91 -9.03 11.23 -15.26
N ILE A 92 -8.98 12.51 -15.66
CA ILE A 92 -9.99 13.17 -16.50
C ILE A 92 -9.56 13.43 -17.94
N ASN A 93 -8.29 13.20 -18.29
CA ASN A 93 -7.81 13.34 -19.66
C ASN A 93 -8.25 12.14 -20.53
N SER A 94 -8.44 10.98 -19.91
CA SER A 94 -8.96 9.76 -20.53
C SER A 94 -10.04 9.10 -19.66
N PRO A 95 -11.23 9.72 -19.51
CA PRO A 95 -12.27 9.20 -18.63
C PRO A 95 -13.03 8.04 -19.28
N ALA A 96 -13.20 6.94 -18.54
CA ALA A 96 -14.11 5.84 -18.90
C ALA A 96 -15.58 6.29 -18.94
N ASN A 97 -15.92 7.30 -18.13
CA ASN A 97 -17.23 7.93 -18.05
C ASN A 97 -17.10 9.42 -18.33
N VAL A 98 -17.37 9.80 -19.57
CA VAL A 98 -17.25 11.18 -20.06
C VAL A 98 -18.15 12.14 -19.27
N ASP A 99 -19.37 11.75 -18.94
CA ASP A 99 -20.31 12.58 -18.19
C ASP A 99 -19.78 12.88 -16.77
N ALA A 100 -19.21 11.87 -16.11
CA ALA A 100 -18.60 12.04 -14.79
C ALA A 100 -17.33 12.90 -14.87
N GLY A 101 -16.51 12.74 -15.91
CA GLY A 101 -15.32 13.58 -16.15
C GLY A 101 -15.66 15.05 -16.39
N VAL A 102 -16.64 15.32 -17.26
CA VAL A 102 -17.15 16.70 -17.50
C VAL A 102 -17.73 17.28 -16.23
N LEU A 103 -18.49 16.50 -15.45
CA LEU A 103 -19.05 16.96 -14.18
C LEU A 103 -17.94 17.30 -13.17
N TYR A 104 -16.91 16.46 -13.07
CA TYR A 104 -15.77 16.69 -12.18
C TYR A 104 -15.01 17.98 -12.53
N ARG A 105 -14.77 18.21 -13.83
CA ARG A 105 -14.04 19.39 -14.34
C ARG A 105 -14.84 20.68 -14.22
N ASP A 106 -16.08 20.68 -14.73
CA ASP A 106 -16.85 21.91 -14.92
C ASP A 106 -17.72 22.25 -13.71
N ARG A 107 -18.15 21.25 -12.92
CA ARG A 107 -19.10 21.40 -11.81
C ARG A 107 -18.74 20.52 -10.62
N ARG A 108 -17.61 20.83 -9.99
CA ARG A 108 -17.06 20.08 -8.85
C ARG A 108 -18.06 19.91 -7.69
N GLU A 109 -18.87 20.92 -7.39
CA GLU A 109 -19.87 20.84 -6.32
C GLU A 109 -20.96 19.80 -6.59
N ASP A 110 -21.47 19.77 -7.82
CA ASP A 110 -22.47 18.77 -8.25
C ASP A 110 -21.87 17.36 -8.23
N TYR A 111 -20.62 17.22 -8.66
CA TYR A 111 -19.88 15.95 -8.57
C TYR A 111 -19.77 15.48 -7.12
N ASN A 112 -19.30 16.34 -6.22
CA ASN A 112 -19.15 16.02 -4.80
C ASN A 112 -20.48 15.64 -4.16
N LYS A 113 -21.59 16.30 -4.55
CA LYS A 113 -22.93 15.93 -4.09
C LYS A 113 -23.31 14.52 -4.54
N LYS A 114 -23.11 14.17 -5.82
CA LYS A 114 -23.39 12.81 -6.32
C LYS A 114 -22.49 11.74 -5.68
N ALA A 115 -21.22 12.06 -5.43
CA ALA A 115 -20.30 11.18 -4.73
C ALA A 115 -20.80 10.88 -3.31
N ARG A 116 -21.19 11.91 -2.54
CA ARG A 116 -21.79 11.75 -1.21
C ARG A 116 -23.10 10.97 -1.22
N GLU A 117 -23.97 11.18 -2.21
CA GLU A 117 -25.19 10.37 -2.37
C GLU A 117 -24.86 8.89 -2.61
N THR A 118 -23.77 8.61 -3.33
CA THR A 118 -23.29 7.24 -3.55
C THR A 118 -22.73 6.64 -2.26
N VAL A 119 -21.98 7.43 -1.47
CA VAL A 119 -21.51 7.04 -0.13
C VAL A 119 -22.68 6.62 0.76
N GLU A 120 -23.74 7.41 0.85
CA GLU A 120 -24.91 7.08 1.68
C GLU A 120 -25.62 5.80 1.20
N LYS A 121 -25.67 5.55 -0.11
CA LYS A 121 -26.20 4.29 -0.65
C LYS A 121 -25.32 3.10 -0.26
N SER A 122 -24.00 3.28 -0.31
CA SER A 122 -23.01 2.23 -0.02
C SER A 122 -23.09 1.73 1.44
N LYS A 123 -23.48 2.59 2.39
CA LYS A 123 -23.61 2.23 3.81
C LYS A 123 -24.64 1.14 4.08
N LYS A 124 -25.60 0.94 3.19
CA LYS A 124 -26.61 -0.13 3.31
C LYS A 124 -26.02 -1.54 3.16
N ASP A 125 -24.85 -1.64 2.55
CA ASP A 125 -24.16 -2.90 2.31
C ASP A 125 -23.22 -3.29 3.46
N ILE A 126 -23.12 -2.48 4.51
CA ILE A 126 -22.27 -2.77 5.67
C ILE A 126 -22.85 -3.99 6.41
N PRO A 127 -22.05 -5.05 6.63
CA PRO A 127 -22.50 -6.24 7.36
C PRO A 127 -22.92 -5.91 8.81
N PRO A 128 -23.92 -6.61 9.37
CA PRO A 128 -24.33 -6.40 10.75
C PRO A 128 -23.17 -6.73 11.70
N GLY A 129 -22.87 -5.82 12.65
CA GLY A 129 -21.77 -5.96 13.60
C GLY A 129 -20.39 -5.52 13.08
N PHE A 130 -20.28 -5.08 11.83
CA PHE A 130 -19.04 -4.49 11.31
C PHE A 130 -18.94 -3.02 11.71
N GLU A 131 -17.90 -2.66 12.47
CA GLU A 131 -17.59 -1.27 12.80
C GLU A 131 -16.65 -0.66 11.75
N MET A 132 -17.07 0.45 11.13
CA MET A 132 -16.25 1.15 10.14
C MET A 132 -15.10 1.89 10.83
N PRO A 133 -13.85 1.75 10.34
CA PRO A 133 -12.75 2.56 10.82
C PRO A 133 -12.96 4.03 10.44
N VAL A 134 -12.58 4.93 11.34
CA VAL A 134 -12.74 6.39 11.21
C VAL A 134 -11.42 7.15 11.08
N SER A 135 -10.30 6.48 11.32
CA SER A 135 -8.95 7.03 11.28
C SER A 135 -7.95 5.99 10.78
N PHE A 136 -6.80 6.45 10.27
CA PHE A 136 -5.67 5.60 9.90
C PHE A 136 -4.88 5.11 11.13
N GLU A 137 -5.07 5.74 12.29
CA GLU A 137 -4.44 5.30 13.55
C GLU A 137 -5.19 4.09 14.11
N GLU A 138 -4.50 2.95 14.17
CA GLU A 138 -4.95 1.79 14.94
C GLU A 138 -4.90 2.15 16.42
N LYS A 139 -6.00 1.95 17.15
CA LYS A 139 -5.95 2.06 18.61
C LYS A 139 -4.86 1.11 19.11
N PRO A 140 -3.92 1.57 19.96
CA PRO A 140 -2.92 0.68 20.52
C PRO A 140 -3.65 -0.51 21.16
N PRO A 141 -3.14 -1.74 20.97
CA PRO A 141 -3.75 -2.91 21.59
C PRO A 141 -3.92 -2.64 23.08
N PRO A 142 -5.04 -3.06 23.69
CA PRO A 142 -5.21 -2.92 25.12
C PRO A 142 -3.97 -3.55 25.78
N LYS A 143 -3.32 -2.81 26.70
CA LYS A 143 -2.17 -3.33 27.44
C LYS A 143 -2.59 -4.66 28.03
N ALA A 144 -1.90 -5.74 27.66
CA ALA A 144 -2.03 -6.99 28.38
C ALA A 144 -1.76 -6.66 29.86
N GLU A 145 -2.61 -7.14 30.75
CA GLU A 145 -2.26 -7.18 32.17
C GLU A 145 -1.03 -8.09 32.22
N ASN A 146 0.14 -7.49 32.49
CA ASN A 146 1.32 -8.28 32.79
C ASN A 146 0.97 -9.03 34.08
N ASP A 147 0.69 -10.33 33.99
CA ASP A 147 0.84 -11.21 35.13
C ASP A 147 2.34 -11.17 35.46
N ASP A 148 2.70 -10.33 36.44
CA ASP A 148 4.02 -10.26 37.04
C ASP A 148 4.47 -11.65 37.59
N ASP A 149 3.55 -12.61 37.63
CA ASP A 149 3.75 -14.02 37.98
C ASP A 149 4.31 -14.91 36.84
N PHE A 150 4.42 -14.43 35.60
CA PHE A 150 5.03 -15.24 34.52
C PHE A 150 6.57 -15.40 34.70
N TRP A 151 7.22 -14.41 35.31
CA TRP A 151 8.67 -14.40 35.57
C TRP A 151 9.02 -14.68 37.03
N ALA A 152 8.05 -15.08 37.86
CA ALA A 152 8.35 -15.68 39.14
C ALA A 152 9.01 -17.03 38.86
N GLU A 153 10.34 -17.02 38.73
CA GLU A 153 11.17 -18.21 38.80
C GLU A 153 10.71 -19.00 40.03
N SER A 154 10.05 -20.13 39.80
CA SER A 154 9.87 -21.12 40.84
C SER A 154 11.27 -21.49 41.33
N ASP A 155 11.52 -21.32 42.64
CA ASP A 155 12.75 -21.64 43.40
C ASP A 155 13.13 -23.15 43.34
N GLU A 156 13.00 -23.81 42.20
CA GLU A 156 13.67 -25.07 41.92
C GLU A 156 15.03 -24.72 41.32
N GLU A 157 16.05 -24.72 42.18
CA GLU A 157 17.46 -24.72 41.79
C GLU A 157 17.71 -25.83 40.74
N PHE A 158 17.72 -25.45 39.46
CA PHE A 158 18.23 -26.31 38.40
C PHE A 158 19.75 -26.38 38.53
N ASP A 159 20.23 -27.39 39.28
CA ASP A 159 21.62 -27.84 39.29
C ASP A 159 21.99 -28.39 37.89
N PHE A 160 22.32 -27.49 36.96
CA PHE A 160 22.98 -27.85 35.72
C PHE A 160 24.44 -28.14 36.02
N GLY A 161 24.68 -29.38 36.45
CA GLY A 161 25.97 -29.90 36.86
C GLY A 161 27.10 -29.47 35.93
N GLY A 162 28.11 -28.84 36.52
CA GLY A 162 29.36 -28.52 35.85
C GLY A 162 30.02 -29.77 35.28
N SER A 163 30.36 -29.70 33.99
CA SER A 163 31.37 -30.56 33.39
C SER A 163 32.40 -29.68 32.72
N ASP A 164 33.47 -29.46 33.48
CA ASP A 164 34.76 -28.93 33.09
C ASP A 164 35.45 -29.91 32.13
N THR A 165 35.66 -29.48 30.89
CA THR A 165 36.73 -30.01 30.03
C THR A 165 37.37 -28.82 29.34
N GLY A 166 38.42 -28.30 29.96
CA GLY A 166 39.33 -27.35 29.34
C GLY A 166 40.06 -27.96 28.15
N ASP A 167 40.30 -27.12 27.14
CA ASP A 167 41.54 -27.14 26.40
C ASP A 167 41.81 -25.70 25.91
N ASP A 168 43.00 -25.23 26.27
CA ASP A 168 43.64 -24.00 25.85
C ASP A 168 43.71 -23.91 24.33
N ASP A 169 43.49 -22.73 23.76
CA ASP A 169 44.32 -22.27 22.62
C ASP A 169 44.24 -20.73 22.56
N GLN A 170 45.21 -20.14 23.25
CA GLN A 170 45.64 -18.76 23.09
C GLN A 170 46.22 -18.60 21.68
N MET A 171 45.74 -17.63 20.89
CA MET A 171 46.45 -17.22 19.67
C MET A 171 47.00 -15.81 19.82
N GLU A 172 48.30 -15.77 19.56
CA GLU A 172 49.31 -14.79 19.92
C GLU A 172 49.31 -13.55 19.01
N ASP A 173 49.90 -12.49 19.56
CA ASP A 173 50.43 -11.31 18.89
C ASP A 173 51.13 -11.63 17.56
N PHE A 174 50.84 -10.83 16.54
CA PHE A 174 51.80 -10.54 15.47
C PHE A 174 51.81 -9.02 15.22
N GLU A 175 52.71 -8.34 15.94
CA GLU A 175 53.32 -7.08 15.49
C GLU A 175 54.58 -7.39 14.67
N ASP A 176 54.69 -6.77 13.50
CA ASP A 176 55.89 -6.20 12.86
C ASP A 176 55.53 -6.01 11.37
N GLY A 177 55.70 -4.86 10.72
CA GLY A 177 56.40 -3.63 11.04
C GLY A 177 56.67 -2.93 9.71
N GLU A 178 56.48 -1.59 9.69
CA GLU A 178 57.23 -0.56 8.93
C GLU A 178 57.45 -0.75 7.39
N GLU A 179 57.38 0.25 6.50
CA GLU A 179 57.53 1.70 6.59
C GLU A 179 57.24 2.29 5.19
N GLY A 180 56.92 3.58 5.08
CA GLY A 180 57.25 4.35 3.87
C GLY A 180 56.30 5.47 3.42
N SER A 181 56.50 6.68 3.98
CA SER A 181 56.35 8.05 3.41
C SER A 181 54.98 8.50 2.82
N GLU A 182 54.28 9.51 3.37
CA GLU A 182 54.52 10.99 3.27
C GLU A 182 54.55 11.46 1.79
N ASP A 183 53.85 12.49 1.29
CA ASP A 183 53.00 13.55 1.84
C ASP A 183 52.33 14.30 0.65
N ASP A 184 51.45 15.28 0.98
CA ASP A 184 51.00 16.45 0.19
C ASP A 184 49.92 16.21 -0.90
N ASP A 185 48.87 17.03 -1.07
CA ASP A 185 48.54 18.33 -0.47
C ASP A 185 47.09 18.73 -0.79
N ASP A 186 46.64 19.74 -0.07
CA ASP A 186 45.30 20.27 0.05
C ASP A 186 44.82 21.14 -1.14
N ASP A 187 43.50 21.30 -1.14
CA ASP A 187 42.61 22.23 -1.81
C ASP A 187 43.22 23.53 -2.38
N SER A 188 42.87 23.87 -3.64
CA SER A 188 42.08 25.08 -3.95
C SER A 188 42.13 25.54 -5.42
N ASN A 189 40.93 25.98 -5.86
CA ASN A 189 40.67 27.12 -6.77
C ASN A 189 40.59 26.87 -8.29
N SER A 190 39.38 26.87 -8.85
CA SER A 190 38.83 28.09 -9.50
C SER A 190 37.57 27.81 -10.32
N LYS A 191 36.60 28.71 -10.13
CA LYS A 191 35.46 29.02 -11.00
C LYS A 191 35.82 29.03 -12.48
N GLN A 192 34.96 28.44 -13.32
CA GLN A 192 34.10 29.18 -14.26
C GLN A 192 33.02 28.29 -14.85
#